data_AF-A0A5N4AB20-F1
#
_entry.id   AF-A0A5N4AB20-F1
#
_cell.length_a   1.000
_cell.length_b   1.000
_cell.length_c   1.000
_cell.angle_alpha   90.00
_cell.angle_beta   90.00
_cell.angle_gamma   90.00
#
_symmetry.space_group_name_H-M   'P 1'
#
loop_
_entity.id
_entity.type
_entity.pdbx_description
1 polymer ?
#
loop_
_entity_poly.entity_id
_entity_poly.type
_entity_poly.pdbx_seq_one_letter_code
_entity_poly.pdbx_strand_id
1 'polypeptide(L)'
;MSKNNHAIVLTENQQIAFNGFLKRAGVGNFSISLSSGVEAGENLCGVIIKADVVWTSENEKSTSHYILKCVPSSEILQNLLPVQPSFLIEIYVYSKIFQEFNIIQREYNIKAPFDCFPVYYASLSTTHDKMIVLQNVKALSYRHYDRSQPMDYPHLLLVVKEYARLHALSYVIRHYKPVLFEEFERNTVHHFLQDWSYEGIMIVVQHRMDHALKALESIIDTALYEKFLHFTQNVRSVCTKLLNSKTKHRVVSHIDCGISNFLFKYDVSKY
;
A
#
# COMPACT_ATOMS: atom_id res chain seq x y z
N MET A 1 -11.15 -23.12 -17.96
CA MET A 1 -12.17 -22.32 -17.26
C MET A 1 -12.11 -20.91 -17.81
N SER A 2 -13.25 -20.37 -18.24
CA SER A 2 -13.34 -19.13 -19.01
C SER A 2 -12.78 -17.95 -18.23
N LYS A 3 -11.91 -17.15 -18.88
CA LYS A 3 -11.60 -15.81 -18.42
C LYS A 3 -12.91 -15.01 -18.53
N ASN A 4 -13.61 -14.83 -17.42
CA ASN A 4 -14.65 -13.81 -17.34
C ASN A 4 -13.95 -12.46 -17.54
N ASN A 5 -13.94 -11.98 -18.78
CA ASN A 5 -13.64 -10.59 -19.12
C ASN A 5 -14.80 -9.73 -18.60
N HIS A 6 -14.90 -9.59 -17.28
CA HIS A 6 -15.61 -8.45 -16.74
C HIS A 6 -14.82 -7.23 -17.15
N ALA A 7 -15.40 -6.40 -18.02
CA ALA A 7 -14.82 -5.13 -18.37
C ALA A 7 -14.50 -4.39 -17.06
N ILE A 8 -13.27 -3.87 -16.96
CA ILE A 8 -12.86 -3.07 -15.81
C ILE A 8 -13.57 -1.72 -15.95
N VAL A 9 -14.59 -1.50 -15.13
CA VAL A 9 -15.43 -0.29 -15.15
C VAL A 9 -15.36 0.38 -13.79
N LEU A 10 -15.11 1.69 -13.79
CA LEU A 10 -15.22 2.54 -12.60
C LEU A 10 -16.68 2.78 -12.25
N THR A 11 -17.01 2.95 -10.98
CA THR A 11 -18.35 3.45 -10.61
C THR A 11 -18.53 4.89 -11.12
N GLU A 12 -19.79 5.35 -11.20
CA GLU A 12 -20.09 6.73 -11.61
C GLU A 12 -19.36 7.76 -10.74
N ASN A 13 -19.36 7.56 -9.41
CA ASN A 13 -18.64 8.43 -8.47
C ASN A 13 -17.12 8.44 -8.73
N GLN A 14 -16.54 7.27 -8.98
CA GLN A 14 -15.11 7.15 -9.29
C GLN A 14 -14.77 7.84 -10.62
N GLN A 15 -15.62 7.69 -11.63
CA GLN A 15 -15.44 8.34 -12.93
C GLN A 15 -15.56 9.87 -12.81
N ILE A 16 -16.54 10.38 -12.07
CA ILE A 16 -16.69 11.81 -11.78
C ILE A 16 -15.44 12.34 -11.05
N ALA A 17 -14.98 11.64 -10.02
CA ALA A 17 -13.80 12.03 -9.25
C ALA A 17 -12.53 12.07 -10.11
N PHE A 18 -12.28 11.03 -10.93
CA PHE A 18 -11.10 10.96 -11.78
C PHE A 18 -11.14 12.00 -12.91
N ASN A 19 -12.27 12.15 -13.59
CA ASN A 19 -12.46 13.18 -14.60
C ASN A 19 -12.30 14.60 -14.02
N GLY A 20 -12.82 14.82 -12.80
CA GLY A 20 -12.67 16.09 -12.10
C GLY A 20 -11.21 16.40 -11.77
N PHE A 21 -10.43 15.40 -11.37
CA PHE A 21 -8.98 15.55 -11.20
C PHE A 21 -8.29 15.94 -12.51
N LEU A 22 -8.53 15.21 -13.60
CA LEU A 22 -7.91 15.48 -14.90
C LEU A 22 -8.19 16.92 -15.38
N LYS A 23 -9.44 17.37 -15.28
CA LYS A 23 -9.82 18.75 -15.64
C LYS A 23 -9.08 19.80 -14.79
N ARG A 24 -8.98 19.59 -13.47
CA ARG A 24 -8.23 20.51 -12.58
C ARG A 24 -6.72 20.50 -12.87
N ALA A 25 -6.19 19.39 -13.36
CA ALA A 25 -4.80 19.29 -13.81
C ALA A 25 -4.55 19.94 -15.18
N GLY A 26 -5.54 20.64 -15.77
CA GLY A 26 -5.41 21.30 -17.07
C GLY A 26 -5.56 20.36 -18.27
N VAL A 27 -5.96 19.11 -18.04
CA VAL A 27 -6.22 18.15 -19.12
C VAL A 27 -7.58 18.47 -19.73
N GLY A 28 -7.57 19.18 -20.86
CA GLY A 28 -8.78 19.62 -21.57
C GLY A 28 -9.52 18.47 -22.27
N ASN A 29 -9.14 18.18 -23.51
CA ASN A 29 -9.68 17.05 -24.27
C ASN A 29 -8.86 15.80 -24.00
N PHE A 30 -9.49 14.75 -23.49
CA PHE A 30 -8.85 13.49 -23.19
C PHE A 30 -9.70 12.26 -23.48
N SER A 31 -9.03 11.14 -23.70
CA SER A 31 -9.63 9.79 -23.73
C SER A 31 -8.92 8.90 -22.72
N ILE A 32 -9.68 8.06 -22.04
CA ILE A 32 -9.18 7.16 -20.99
C ILE A 32 -9.26 5.72 -21.48
N SER A 33 -8.17 4.97 -21.35
CA SER A 33 -8.16 3.52 -21.49
C SER A 33 -7.87 2.88 -20.13
N LEU A 34 -8.73 1.93 -19.72
CA LEU A 34 -8.62 1.20 -18.46
C LEU A 34 -8.20 -0.25 -18.71
N SER A 35 -7.27 -0.73 -17.91
CA SER A 35 -6.81 -2.13 -17.94
C SER A 35 -6.42 -2.60 -16.53
N SER A 36 -6.20 -3.90 -16.34
CA SER A 36 -5.77 -4.42 -15.05
C SER A 36 -4.36 -3.92 -14.73
N GLY A 37 -4.14 -3.38 -13.53
CA GLY A 37 -2.82 -2.93 -13.08
C GLY A 37 -1.95 -4.05 -12.49
N VAL A 38 -2.58 -5.19 -12.18
CA VAL A 38 -1.98 -6.36 -11.52
C VAL A 38 -2.44 -7.66 -12.19
N GLU A 39 -1.71 -8.75 -11.96
CA GLU A 39 -2.12 -10.08 -12.41
C GLU A 39 -3.29 -10.61 -11.56
N ALA A 40 -3.99 -11.63 -12.07
CA ALA A 40 -5.10 -12.22 -11.34
C ALA A 40 -4.63 -12.83 -10.01
N GLY A 41 -5.31 -12.51 -8.91
CA GLY A 41 -4.95 -12.96 -7.56
C GLY A 41 -3.88 -12.11 -6.86
N GLU A 42 -3.45 -11.01 -7.48
CA GLU A 42 -2.63 -9.99 -6.84
C GLU A 42 -3.51 -8.91 -6.17
N ASN A 43 -3.14 -8.51 -4.96
CA ASN A 43 -3.85 -7.61 -4.04
C ASN A 43 -5.05 -8.24 -3.30
N LEU A 44 -4.98 -8.22 -1.96
CA LEU A 44 -6.03 -8.77 -1.08
C LEU A 44 -7.19 -7.78 -0.86
N CYS A 45 -6.87 -6.49 -0.74
CA CYS A 45 -7.85 -5.45 -0.42
C CYS A 45 -7.83 -4.35 -1.50
N GLY A 46 -8.68 -4.52 -2.51
CA GLY A 46 -8.93 -3.54 -3.56
C GLY A 46 -8.58 -4.04 -4.96
N VAL A 47 -9.02 -3.25 -5.94
CA VAL A 47 -8.78 -3.49 -7.36
C VAL A 47 -7.78 -2.45 -7.85
N ILE A 48 -6.69 -2.90 -8.46
CA ILE A 48 -5.69 -2.02 -9.07
C ILE A 48 -5.97 -1.90 -10.56
N ILE A 49 -6.33 -0.70 -11.00
CA ILE A 49 -6.68 -0.39 -12.38
C ILE A 49 -5.60 0.53 -12.95
N LYS A 50 -5.05 0.18 -14.10
CA LYS A 50 -4.19 1.07 -14.89
C LYS A 50 -5.08 1.98 -15.74
N ALA A 51 -4.84 3.28 -15.66
CA ALA A 51 -5.50 4.28 -16.50
C ALA A 51 -4.46 4.99 -17.38
N ASP A 52 -4.56 4.75 -18.69
CA ASP A 52 -3.80 5.49 -19.71
C ASP A 52 -4.67 6.64 -20.21
N VAL A 53 -4.25 7.87 -19.93
CA VAL A 53 -4.98 9.09 -20.30
C VAL A 53 -4.25 9.74 -21.45
N VAL A 54 -4.86 9.69 -22.61
CA VAL A 54 -4.38 10.35 -23.82
C VAL A 54 -5.05 11.71 -23.89
N TRP A 55 -4.27 12.77 -23.97
CA TRP A 55 -4.77 14.15 -24.01
C TRP A 55 -4.04 14.97 -25.07
N THR A 56 -4.70 16.04 -25.52
CA THR A 56 -4.14 16.94 -26.52
C THR A 56 -3.99 18.34 -25.92
N SER A 57 -2.81 18.92 -26.08
CA SER A 57 -2.53 20.33 -25.78
C SER A 57 -1.74 20.93 -26.92
N GLU A 58 -2.13 22.12 -27.38
CA GLU A 58 -1.42 22.84 -28.45
C GLU A 58 -1.18 21.98 -29.73
N ASN A 59 -2.13 21.09 -30.06
CA ASN A 59 -2.06 20.08 -31.14
C ASN A 59 -1.05 18.94 -30.94
N GLU A 60 -0.35 18.88 -29.80
CA GLU A 60 0.49 17.75 -29.43
C GLU A 60 -0.29 16.74 -28.58
N LYS A 61 -0.13 15.46 -28.93
CA LYS A 61 -0.76 14.34 -28.23
C LYS A 61 0.20 13.79 -27.20
N SER A 62 -0.21 13.81 -25.93
CA SER A 62 0.55 13.28 -24.80
C SER A 62 -0.22 12.16 -24.10
N THR A 63 0.51 11.28 -23.42
CA THR A 63 -0.09 10.20 -22.63
C THR A 63 0.42 10.27 -21.20
N SER A 64 -0.50 10.31 -20.24
CA SER A 64 -0.21 10.25 -18.81
C SER A 64 -0.67 8.90 -18.25
N HIS A 65 0.14 8.32 -17.36
CA HIS A 65 -0.08 6.97 -16.82
C HIS A 65 -0.40 7.01 -15.32
N TYR A 66 -1.57 6.51 -14.95
CA TYR A 66 -2.05 6.49 -13.58
C TYR A 66 -2.38 5.08 -13.10
N ILE A 67 -2.33 4.91 -11.78
CA ILE A 67 -2.92 3.78 -11.07
C ILE A 67 -4.13 4.28 -10.29
N LEU A 68 -5.27 3.63 -10.50
CA LEU A 68 -6.48 3.81 -9.71
C LEU A 68 -6.61 2.59 -8.80
N LYS A 69 -6.43 2.79 -7.50
CA LYS A 69 -6.73 1.77 -6.50
C LYS A 69 -8.15 2.01 -6.01
N CYS A 70 -9.03 1.06 -6.27
CA CYS A 70 -10.45 1.15 -5.93
C CYS A 70 -10.83 0.10 -4.90
N VAL A 71 -11.84 0.38 -4.08
CA VAL A 71 -12.47 -0.67 -3.25
C VAL A 71 -12.99 -1.81 -4.15
N PRO A 72 -12.95 -3.07 -3.69
CA PRO A 72 -13.48 -4.18 -4.45
C PRO A 72 -15.01 -4.11 -4.50
N SER A 73 -15.60 -4.45 -5.64
CA SER A 73 -17.06 -4.50 -5.80
C SER A 73 -17.74 -5.63 -5.00
N SER A 74 -16.97 -6.61 -4.51
CA SER A 74 -17.48 -7.72 -3.71
C SER A 74 -17.87 -7.24 -2.30
N GLU A 75 -19.17 -7.11 -2.04
CA GLU A 75 -19.70 -6.81 -0.71
C GLU A 75 -19.27 -7.85 0.34
N ILE A 76 -19.22 -9.12 -0.06
CA ILE A 76 -18.75 -10.21 0.83
C ILE A 76 -17.33 -9.90 1.31
N LEU A 77 -16.41 -9.55 0.41
CA LEU A 77 -15.04 -9.23 0.78
C LEU A 77 -14.97 -7.99 1.68
N GLN A 78 -15.78 -6.97 1.40
CA GLN A 78 -15.87 -5.75 2.21
C GLN A 78 -16.48 -5.97 3.60
N ASN A 79 -17.31 -7.01 3.77
CA ASN A 79 -17.85 -7.40 5.08
C ASN A 79 -16.87 -8.30 5.85
N LEU A 80 -16.10 -9.12 5.15
CA LEU A 80 -15.12 -10.04 5.77
C LEU A 80 -13.81 -9.35 6.17
N LEU A 81 -13.48 -8.20 5.58
CA LEU A 81 -12.23 -7.47 5.81
C LEU A 81 -12.51 -5.97 6.06
N PRO A 82 -11.64 -5.27 6.81
CA PRO A 82 -11.78 -3.84 7.10
C PRO A 82 -11.37 -2.96 5.90
N VAL A 83 -11.98 -3.18 4.73
CA VAL A 83 -11.60 -2.51 3.47
C VAL A 83 -11.78 -1.00 3.56
N GLN A 84 -12.97 -0.56 3.96
CA GLN A 84 -13.32 0.86 4.01
C GLN A 84 -12.39 1.69 4.92
N PRO A 85 -12.15 1.31 6.19
CA PRO A 85 -11.20 2.03 7.05
C PRO A 85 -9.75 1.90 6.54
N SER A 86 -9.34 0.77 5.96
CA SER A 86 -7.99 0.62 5.39
C SER A 86 -7.75 1.61 4.25
N PHE A 87 -8.74 1.84 3.37
CA PHE A 87 -8.65 2.83 2.30
C PHE A 87 -8.55 4.26 2.84
N LEU A 88 -9.27 4.60 3.92
CA LEU A 88 -9.16 5.93 4.55
C LEU A 88 -7.76 6.18 5.11
N ILE A 89 -7.16 5.16 5.75
CA ILE A 89 -5.79 5.24 6.24
C ILE A 89 -4.81 5.42 5.09
N GLU A 90 -4.94 4.65 4.01
CA GLU A 90 -4.06 4.77 2.85
C GLU A 90 -4.17 6.15 2.19
N ILE A 91 -5.39 6.68 2.02
CA ILE A 91 -5.62 8.06 1.56
C ILE A 91 -4.92 9.06 2.48
N TYR A 92 -5.05 8.91 3.80
CA TYR A 92 -4.42 9.81 4.76
C TYR A 92 -2.87 9.73 4.71
N VAL A 93 -2.31 8.53 4.55
CA VAL A 93 -0.87 8.33 4.42
C VAL A 93 -0.32 9.10 3.21
N TYR A 94 -0.93 8.94 2.03
CA TYR A 94 -0.49 9.57 0.80
C TYR A 94 -0.75 11.09 0.75
N SER A 95 -1.93 11.52 1.19
CA SER A 95 -2.36 12.92 1.12
C SER A 95 -1.79 13.79 2.24
N LYS A 96 -1.41 13.20 3.39
CA LYS A 96 -0.94 13.93 4.56
C LYS A 96 0.43 13.48 5.04
N ILE A 97 0.59 12.24 5.51
CA ILE A 97 1.83 11.79 6.18
C ILE A 97 3.05 11.94 5.26
N PHE A 98 2.98 11.45 4.02
CA PHE A 98 4.09 11.57 3.07
C PHE A 98 4.34 13.02 2.62
N GLN A 99 3.32 13.89 2.65
CA GLN A 99 3.53 15.32 2.39
C GLN A 99 4.28 16.00 3.54
N GLU A 100 3.97 15.65 4.79
CA GLU A 100 4.70 16.15 5.97
C GLU A 100 6.14 15.62 6.01
N PHE A 101 6.37 14.38 5.53
CA PHE A 101 7.72 13.86 5.32
C PHE A 101 8.48 14.69 4.28
N ASN A 102 7.86 15.04 3.16
CA ASN A 102 8.47 15.92 2.17
C ASN A 102 8.80 17.31 2.74
N ILE A 103 7.91 17.89 3.56
CA ILE A 103 8.13 19.19 4.21
C ILE A 103 9.33 19.12 5.15
N ILE A 104 9.35 18.17 6.09
CA ILE A 104 10.42 18.11 7.10
C ILE A 104 11.78 17.77 6.47
N GLN A 105 11.81 16.94 5.43
CA GLN A 105 13.05 16.66 4.72
C GLN A 105 13.65 17.89 4.05
N ARG A 106 12.80 18.79 3.51
CA ARG A 106 13.24 20.08 2.95
C ARG A 106 13.66 21.06 4.03
N GLU A 107 12.90 21.19 5.11
CA GLU A 107 13.22 22.06 6.27
C GLU A 107 14.64 21.78 6.80
N TYR A 108 15.03 20.50 6.86
CA TYR A 108 16.32 20.06 7.39
C TYR A 108 17.38 19.78 6.30
N ASN A 109 17.10 20.09 5.03
CA ASN A 109 18.01 19.87 3.89
C ASN A 109 18.60 18.43 3.85
N ILE A 110 17.73 17.43 4.01
CA ILE A 110 18.14 16.02 4.02
C ILE A 110 18.73 15.64 2.65
N LYS A 111 20.02 15.27 2.64
CA LYS A 111 20.78 14.96 1.41
C LYS A 111 20.27 13.72 0.66
N ALA A 112 19.73 12.74 1.39
CA ALA A 112 19.24 11.49 0.85
C ALA A 112 17.81 11.25 1.36
N PRO A 113 16.81 11.98 0.80
CA PRO A 113 15.44 11.91 1.28
C PRO A 113 14.82 10.55 1.00
N PHE A 114 13.89 10.14 1.86
CA PHE A 114 12.89 9.14 1.59
C PHE A 114 11.93 9.67 0.52
N ASP A 115 11.93 9.00 -0.62
CA ASP A 115 11.07 9.27 -1.79
C ASP A 115 10.54 7.93 -2.37
N CYS A 116 10.40 6.92 -1.51
CA CYS A 116 10.00 5.56 -1.89
C CYS A 116 8.47 5.40 -1.85
N PHE A 117 7.74 6.31 -2.51
CA PHE A 117 6.30 6.25 -2.67
C PHE A 117 5.87 6.97 -3.98
N PRO A 118 4.82 6.49 -4.67
CA PRO A 118 4.35 7.15 -5.89
C PRO A 118 3.79 8.54 -5.60
N VAL A 119 3.80 9.41 -6.62
CA VAL A 119 3.08 10.69 -6.54
C VAL A 119 1.60 10.44 -6.32
N TYR A 120 1.04 11.10 -5.30
CA TYR A 120 -0.38 11.16 -5.03
C TYR A 120 -1.04 12.31 -5.80
N TYR A 121 -2.12 12.01 -6.52
CA TYR A 121 -2.82 13.00 -7.33
C TYR A 121 -4.17 13.40 -6.78
N ALA A 122 -4.99 12.41 -6.40
CA ALA A 122 -6.35 12.62 -5.94
C ALA A 122 -6.90 11.40 -5.22
N SER A 123 -8.02 11.57 -4.53
CA SER A 123 -8.78 10.46 -3.94
C SER A 123 -10.28 10.76 -3.94
N LEU A 124 -11.08 9.70 -3.88
CA LEU A 124 -12.48 9.72 -3.49
C LEU A 124 -12.59 9.06 -2.11
N SER A 125 -12.91 9.82 -1.07
CA SER A 125 -12.95 9.33 0.33
C SER A 125 -14.34 9.38 0.96
N THR A 126 -15.25 10.20 0.42
CA THR A 126 -16.54 10.54 1.04
C THR A 126 -17.67 9.55 0.72
N THR A 127 -17.49 8.71 -0.30
CA THR A 127 -18.48 7.70 -0.69
C THR A 127 -18.02 6.29 -0.29
N HIS A 128 -18.90 5.30 -0.48
CA HIS A 128 -18.52 3.89 -0.32
C HIS A 128 -17.54 3.43 -1.41
N ASP A 129 -17.54 4.09 -2.59
CA ASP A 129 -16.72 3.75 -3.76
C ASP A 129 -15.29 4.29 -3.68
N LYS A 130 -14.64 4.19 -2.53
CA LYS A 130 -13.35 4.85 -2.29
C LYS A 130 -12.31 4.51 -3.35
N MET A 131 -11.53 5.52 -3.74
CA MET A 131 -10.52 5.41 -4.78
C MET A 131 -9.32 6.29 -4.47
N ILE A 132 -8.13 5.83 -4.85
CA ILE A 132 -6.87 6.59 -4.79
C ILE A 132 -6.29 6.66 -6.20
N VAL A 133 -5.88 7.85 -6.63
CA VAL A 133 -5.22 8.10 -7.91
C VAL A 133 -3.74 8.36 -7.66
N LEU A 134 -2.90 7.46 -8.15
CA LEU A 134 -1.45 7.44 -7.94
C LEU A 134 -0.69 7.43 -9.26
N GLN A 135 0.57 7.81 -9.22
CA GLN A 135 1.50 7.62 -10.33
C GLN A 135 1.71 6.14 -10.66
N ASN A 136 1.65 5.83 -11.95
CA ASN A 136 2.07 4.51 -12.42
C ASN A 136 3.60 4.43 -12.49
N VAL A 137 4.24 4.00 -11.40
CA VAL A 137 5.71 3.85 -11.34
C VAL A 137 6.26 2.78 -12.29
N LYS A 138 5.42 1.84 -12.79
CA LYS A 138 5.86 0.91 -13.86
C LYS A 138 6.20 1.65 -15.15
N ALA A 139 5.58 2.80 -15.41
CA ALA A 139 5.96 3.68 -16.54
C ALA A 139 7.35 4.32 -16.35
N LEU A 140 7.88 4.33 -15.11
CA LEU A 140 9.24 4.78 -14.78
C LEU A 140 10.25 3.62 -14.71
N SER A 141 9.90 2.47 -15.30
CA SER A 141 10.71 1.24 -15.35
C SER A 141 10.88 0.52 -14.01
N TYR A 142 10.02 0.79 -13.02
CA TYR A 142 9.93 -0.05 -11.83
C TYR A 142 9.20 -1.35 -12.17
N ARG A 143 9.61 -2.47 -11.58
CA ARG A 143 8.98 -3.78 -11.74
C ARG A 143 8.91 -4.52 -10.42
N HIS A 144 7.92 -5.40 -10.28
CA HIS A 144 7.87 -6.31 -9.13
C HIS A 144 9.07 -7.26 -9.15
N TYR A 145 9.49 -7.71 -7.98
CA TYR A 145 10.40 -8.85 -7.84
C TYR A 145 9.63 -10.15 -8.11
N ASP A 146 10.31 -11.18 -8.61
CA ASP A 146 9.70 -12.49 -8.82
C ASP A 146 9.34 -13.14 -7.48
N ARG A 147 8.05 -13.15 -7.15
CA ARG A 147 7.51 -13.70 -5.90
C ARG A 147 7.72 -15.22 -5.73
N SER A 148 8.08 -15.93 -6.80
CA SER A 148 8.41 -17.36 -6.73
C SER A 148 9.80 -17.60 -6.12
N GLN A 149 10.62 -16.55 -6.04
CA GLN A 149 11.98 -16.62 -5.52
C GLN A 149 12.07 -15.96 -4.15
N PRO A 150 12.92 -16.47 -3.25
CA PRO A 150 13.28 -15.74 -2.04
C PRO A 150 13.94 -14.41 -2.44
N MET A 151 13.63 -13.34 -1.71
CA MET A 151 14.24 -12.04 -1.94
C MET A 151 15.73 -12.08 -1.58
N ASP A 152 16.59 -11.66 -2.50
CA ASP A 152 18.03 -11.63 -2.24
C ASP A 152 18.44 -10.53 -1.24
N TYR A 153 19.67 -10.62 -0.75
CA TYR A 153 20.21 -9.67 0.22
C TYR A 153 20.22 -8.22 -0.28
N PRO A 154 20.68 -7.89 -1.51
CA PRO A 154 20.58 -6.54 -2.05
C PRO A 154 19.18 -5.93 -2.00
N HIS A 155 18.15 -6.66 -2.42
CA HIS A 155 16.75 -6.19 -2.39
C HIS A 155 16.24 -5.99 -0.96
N LEU A 156 16.50 -6.97 -0.08
CA LEU A 156 16.14 -6.87 1.34
C LEU A 156 16.81 -5.66 2.01
N LEU A 157 18.09 -5.41 1.72
CA LEU A 157 18.82 -4.28 2.27
C LEU A 157 18.24 -2.94 1.81
N LEU A 158 17.78 -2.83 0.57
CA LEU A 158 17.07 -1.64 0.09
C LEU A 158 15.76 -1.43 0.86
N VAL A 159 14.92 -2.47 0.97
CA VAL A 159 13.64 -2.39 1.70
C VAL A 159 13.85 -1.98 3.16
N VAL A 160 14.80 -2.60 3.86
CA VAL A 160 15.10 -2.29 5.27
C VAL A 160 15.61 -0.85 5.41
N LYS A 161 16.44 -0.36 4.49
CA LYS A 161 16.90 1.03 4.49
C LYS A 161 15.75 2.02 4.31
N GLU A 162 14.83 1.75 3.39
CA GLU A 162 13.67 2.63 3.19
C GLU A 162 12.70 2.60 4.38
N TYR A 163 12.47 1.45 5.01
CA TYR A 163 11.72 1.41 6.27
C TYR A 163 12.41 2.14 7.41
N ALA A 164 13.75 2.06 7.50
CA ALA A 164 14.49 2.83 8.49
C ALA A 164 14.28 4.34 8.29
N ARG A 165 14.26 4.83 7.04
CA ARG A 165 13.96 6.25 6.75
C ARG A 165 12.51 6.61 7.09
N LEU A 166 11.54 5.77 6.72
CA LEU A 166 10.12 5.95 7.07
C LEU A 166 9.95 6.09 8.59
N HIS A 167 10.53 5.17 9.37
CA HIS A 167 10.47 5.21 10.83
C HIS A 167 11.20 6.43 11.41
N ALA A 168 12.37 6.79 10.86
CA ALA A 168 13.13 7.96 11.32
C ALA A 168 12.34 9.26 11.12
N LEU A 169 11.73 9.47 9.95
CA LEU A 169 10.92 10.67 9.69
C LEU A 169 9.71 10.76 10.60
N SER A 170 9.02 9.63 10.80
CA SER A 170 7.92 9.55 11.75
C SER A 170 8.37 9.89 13.17
N TYR A 171 9.54 9.40 13.59
CA TYR A 171 10.13 9.68 14.89
C TYR A 171 10.50 11.16 15.05
N VAL A 172 11.09 11.77 14.02
CA VAL A 172 11.45 13.20 14.00
C VAL A 172 10.18 14.06 14.10
N ILE A 173 9.12 13.73 13.37
CA ILE A 173 7.83 14.43 13.49
C ILE A 173 7.26 14.28 14.90
N ARG A 174 7.30 13.08 15.50
CA ARG A 174 6.86 12.90 16.89
C ARG A 174 7.60 13.82 17.86
N HIS A 175 8.90 13.98 17.67
CA HIS A 175 9.74 14.79 18.56
C HIS A 175 9.53 16.29 18.37
N TYR A 176 9.56 16.78 17.13
CA TYR A 176 9.52 18.23 16.84
C TYR A 176 8.12 18.78 16.56
N LYS A 177 7.16 17.93 16.18
CA LYS A 177 5.78 18.30 15.82
C LYS A 177 4.77 17.35 16.51
N PRO A 178 4.76 17.26 17.86
CA PRO A 178 3.97 16.26 18.59
C PRO A 178 2.46 16.34 18.35
N VAL A 179 1.88 17.55 18.22
CA VAL A 179 0.45 17.73 17.92
C VAL A 179 0.08 17.16 16.54
N LEU A 180 0.98 17.31 15.55
CA LEU A 180 0.80 16.70 14.23
C LEU A 180 0.91 15.18 14.31
N PHE A 181 1.82 14.66 15.14
CA PHE A 181 1.91 13.21 15.35
C PHE A 181 0.66 12.64 16.02
N GLU A 182 0.06 13.34 17.00
CA GLU A 182 -1.23 12.95 17.57
C GLU A 182 -2.34 12.93 16.53
N GLU A 183 -2.31 13.84 15.55
CA GLU A 183 -3.21 13.78 14.39
C GLU A 183 -2.97 12.52 13.55
N PHE A 184 -1.71 12.14 13.32
CA PHE A 184 -1.39 10.89 12.62
C PHE A 184 -2.00 9.70 13.36
N GLU A 185 -1.78 9.60 14.68
CA GLU A 185 -2.30 8.50 15.49
C GLU A 185 -3.83 8.39 15.41
N ARG A 186 -4.55 9.51 15.52
CA ARG A 186 -6.02 9.53 15.42
C ARG A 186 -6.53 9.04 14.06
N ASN A 187 -5.80 9.34 12.98
CA ASN A 187 -6.20 8.98 11.63
C ASN A 187 -5.70 7.59 11.18
N THR A 188 -4.84 6.92 11.95
CA THR A 188 -4.31 5.58 11.63
C THR A 188 -4.76 4.48 12.60
N VAL A 189 -5.69 4.76 13.51
CA VAL A 189 -6.10 3.82 14.58
C VAL A 189 -6.84 2.58 14.06
N HIS A 190 -7.66 2.71 13.02
CA HIS A 190 -8.50 1.63 12.48
C HIS A 190 -7.75 0.76 11.44
N HIS A 191 -6.49 0.42 11.73
CA HIS A 191 -5.66 -0.35 10.81
C HIS A 191 -6.11 -1.81 10.65
N PHE A 192 -5.62 -2.48 9.61
CA PHE A 192 -6.06 -3.83 9.24
C PHE A 192 -6.09 -4.83 10.39
N LEU A 193 -5.08 -4.86 11.26
CA LEU A 193 -4.98 -5.80 12.39
C LEU A 193 -5.58 -5.27 13.71
N GLN A 194 -6.38 -4.19 13.68
CA GLN A 194 -6.93 -3.57 14.88
C GLN A 194 -8.15 -4.34 15.39
N ASP A 195 -9.05 -4.72 14.48
CA ASP A 195 -10.33 -5.35 14.81
C ASP A 195 -10.34 -6.80 14.33
N TRP A 196 -10.12 -7.72 15.26
CA TRP A 196 -10.11 -9.17 14.99
C TRP A 196 -11.52 -9.78 14.89
N SER A 197 -12.59 -8.98 14.93
CA SER A 197 -13.95 -9.47 14.70
C SER A 197 -14.23 -9.77 13.22
N TYR A 198 -13.44 -9.20 12.30
CA TYR A 198 -13.49 -9.52 10.88
C TYR A 198 -12.96 -10.94 10.63
N GLU A 199 -13.87 -11.85 10.27
CA GLU A 199 -13.55 -13.26 10.03
C GLU A 199 -12.45 -13.45 8.97
N GLY A 200 -12.45 -12.63 7.92
CA GLY A 200 -11.43 -12.69 6.86
C GLY A 200 -10.01 -12.44 7.36
N ILE A 201 -9.82 -11.64 8.42
CA ILE A 201 -8.49 -11.44 9.03
C ILE A 201 -8.02 -12.75 9.66
N MET A 202 -8.88 -13.41 10.43
CA MET A 202 -8.53 -14.67 11.09
C MET A 202 -8.18 -15.74 10.06
N ILE A 203 -8.97 -15.85 8.98
CA ILE A 203 -8.71 -16.80 7.89
C ILE A 203 -7.35 -16.53 7.24
N VAL A 204 -7.07 -15.28 6.87
CA VAL A 204 -5.81 -14.91 6.19
C VAL A 204 -4.60 -15.11 7.10
N VAL A 205 -4.69 -14.69 8.37
CA VAL A 205 -3.61 -14.85 9.33
C VAL A 205 -3.35 -16.34 9.60
N GLN A 206 -4.39 -17.13 9.88
CA GLN A 206 -4.25 -18.56 10.15
C GLN A 206 -3.65 -19.27 8.95
N HIS A 207 -4.15 -19.01 7.74
CA HIS A 207 -3.62 -19.61 6.52
C HIS A 207 -2.13 -19.31 6.31
N ARG A 208 -1.71 -18.05 6.53
CA ARG A 208 -0.29 -17.65 6.42
C ARG A 208 0.57 -18.33 7.48
N MET A 209 0.08 -18.43 8.71
CA MET A 209 0.78 -19.08 9.82
C MET A 209 0.93 -20.59 9.59
N ASP A 210 -0.13 -21.27 9.17
CA ASP A 210 -0.11 -22.71 8.86
C ASP A 210 0.82 -23.00 7.69
N HIS A 211 0.83 -22.15 6.67
CA HIS A 211 1.74 -22.29 5.54
C HIS A 211 3.20 -22.09 5.97
N ALA A 212 3.49 -21.09 6.80
CA ALA A 212 4.84 -20.86 7.32
C ALA A 212 5.32 -22.01 8.21
N LEU A 213 4.44 -22.61 9.01
CA LEU A 213 4.79 -23.73 9.90
C LEU A 213 5.25 -24.97 9.12
N LYS A 214 4.74 -25.17 7.89
CA LYS A 214 5.16 -26.26 6.99
C LYS A 214 6.61 -26.12 6.50
N ALA A 215 7.22 -24.95 6.63
CA ALA A 215 8.62 -24.73 6.27
C ALA A 215 9.61 -25.25 7.34
N LEU A 216 9.11 -25.67 8.51
CA LEU A 216 9.90 -26.22 9.60
C LEU A 216 9.65 -27.72 9.72
N GLU A 217 10.72 -28.51 9.80
CA GLU A 217 10.60 -29.94 10.03
C GLU A 217 10.43 -30.21 11.54
N SER A 218 9.29 -30.75 11.97
CA SER A 218 8.94 -30.85 13.40
C SER A 218 9.94 -31.65 14.25
N ILE A 219 10.70 -32.57 13.65
CA ILE A 219 11.70 -33.40 14.33
C ILE A 219 13.11 -32.77 14.27
N ILE A 220 13.49 -32.18 13.13
CA ILE A 220 14.83 -31.58 12.97
C ILE A 220 14.88 -30.19 13.62
N ASP A 221 13.83 -29.40 13.41
CA ASP A 221 13.70 -28.02 13.86
C ASP A 221 12.85 -27.91 15.13
N THR A 222 12.74 -28.96 15.97
CA THR A 222 11.78 -29.05 17.08
C THR A 222 11.69 -27.78 17.92
N ALA A 223 12.84 -27.22 18.33
CA ALA A 223 12.87 -26.00 19.15
C ALA A 223 12.32 -24.75 18.43
N LEU A 224 12.52 -24.63 17.10
CA LEU A 224 11.96 -23.54 16.29
C LEU A 224 10.48 -23.80 15.99
N TYR A 225 10.13 -25.05 15.67
CA TYR A 225 8.78 -25.48 15.40
C TYR A 225 7.86 -25.22 16.60
N GLU A 226 8.26 -25.63 17.81
CA GLU A 226 7.48 -25.40 19.03
C GLU A 226 7.31 -23.90 19.34
N LYS A 227 8.37 -23.11 19.19
CA LYS A 227 8.30 -21.64 19.37
C LYS A 227 7.36 -21.00 18.36
N PHE A 228 7.45 -21.39 17.10
CA PHE A 228 6.61 -20.84 16.05
C PHE A 228 5.16 -21.29 16.22
N LEU A 229 4.90 -22.56 16.54
CA LEU A 229 3.56 -23.07 16.87
C LEU A 229 2.95 -22.32 18.05
N HIS A 230 3.72 -22.06 19.11
CA HIS A 230 3.25 -21.24 20.22
C HIS A 230 2.90 -19.82 19.75
N PHE A 231 3.71 -19.22 18.88
CA PHE A 231 3.41 -17.93 18.27
C PHE A 231 2.13 -17.97 17.42
N THR A 232 1.92 -18.99 16.57
CA THR A 232 0.73 -19.09 15.72
C THR A 232 -0.54 -19.18 16.57
N GLN A 233 -0.53 -19.98 17.64
CA GLN A 233 -1.65 -20.12 18.59
C GLN A 233 -1.96 -18.82 19.36
N ASN A 234 -0.98 -17.91 19.47
CA ASN A 234 -1.09 -16.68 20.24
C ASN A 234 -1.02 -15.40 19.38
N VAL A 235 -1.05 -15.53 18.05
CA VAL A 235 -0.75 -14.44 17.10
C VAL A 235 -1.63 -13.21 17.34
N ARG A 236 -2.93 -13.39 17.60
CA ARG A 236 -3.86 -12.29 17.91
C ARG A 236 -3.41 -11.49 19.11
N SER A 237 -3.06 -12.17 20.21
CA SER A 237 -2.61 -11.54 21.45
C SER A 237 -1.28 -10.81 21.25
N VAL A 238 -0.34 -11.45 20.54
CA VAL A 238 0.97 -10.86 20.23
C VAL A 238 0.81 -9.60 19.38
N CYS A 239 0.08 -9.68 18.25
CA CYS A 239 -0.17 -8.53 17.38
C CYS A 239 -0.90 -7.40 18.12
N THR A 240 -1.93 -7.72 18.90
CA THR A 240 -2.68 -6.72 19.68
C THR A 240 -1.77 -5.98 20.67
N LYS A 241 -0.90 -6.71 21.39
CA LYS A 241 0.06 -6.11 22.33
C LYS A 241 1.10 -5.24 21.63
N LEU A 242 1.64 -5.71 20.50
CA LEU A 242 2.68 -4.98 19.75
C LEU A 242 2.13 -3.69 19.15
N LEU A 243 0.95 -3.74 18.52
CA LEU A 243 0.37 -2.60 17.81
C LEU A 243 -0.24 -1.56 18.76
N ASN A 244 -0.76 -1.97 19.92
CA ASN A 244 -1.28 -1.05 20.94
C ASN A 244 -0.23 -0.61 21.98
N SER A 245 1.05 -0.95 21.75
CA SER A 245 2.12 -0.65 22.69
C SER A 245 2.36 0.85 22.82
N LYS A 246 2.24 1.39 24.04
CA LYS A 246 2.43 2.83 24.33
C LYS A 246 3.89 3.21 24.60
N THR A 247 4.85 2.56 23.93
CA THR A 247 6.27 2.84 24.17
C THR A 247 6.66 4.28 23.82
N LYS A 248 7.79 4.73 24.38
CA LYS A 248 8.34 6.05 24.07
C LYS A 248 8.87 6.20 22.64
N HIS A 249 8.96 5.13 21.84
CA HIS A 249 9.54 5.16 20.50
C HIS A 249 8.56 4.79 19.39
N ARG A 250 7.26 5.05 19.59
CA ARG A 250 6.24 4.81 18.56
C ARG A 250 6.52 5.61 17.28
N VAL A 251 6.24 4.96 16.16
CA VAL A 251 6.39 5.47 14.79
C VAL A 251 5.22 4.96 13.95
N VAL A 252 4.92 5.65 12.85
CA VAL A 252 4.06 5.15 11.78
C VAL A 252 4.76 3.95 11.14
N SER A 253 4.02 2.86 10.94
CA SER A 253 4.52 1.62 10.31
C SER A 253 3.66 1.25 9.11
N HIS A 254 4.28 0.63 8.11
CA HIS A 254 3.59 0.16 6.90
C HIS A 254 2.72 -1.09 7.14
N ILE A 255 2.99 -1.86 8.20
CA ILE A 255 2.28 -3.09 8.65
C ILE A 255 2.17 -4.27 7.67
N ASP A 256 2.47 -4.09 6.38
CA ASP A 256 2.47 -5.17 5.37
C ASP A 256 3.74 -5.14 4.52
N CYS A 257 4.76 -5.90 4.93
CA CYS A 257 6.04 -6.02 4.21
C CYS A 257 6.05 -7.16 3.17
N GLY A 258 4.88 -7.54 2.63
CA GLY A 258 4.79 -8.52 1.56
C GLY A 258 5.49 -8.06 0.28
N ILE A 259 6.14 -8.99 -0.43
CA ILE A 259 6.93 -8.70 -1.63
C ILE A 259 6.14 -8.00 -2.75
N SER A 260 4.82 -8.23 -2.80
CA SER A 260 3.90 -7.60 -3.75
C SER A 260 3.76 -6.09 -3.55
N ASN A 261 4.15 -5.56 -2.39
CA ASN A 261 4.05 -4.14 -2.08
C ASN A 261 5.32 -3.36 -2.49
N PHE A 262 6.33 -4.04 -3.03
CA PHE A 262 7.57 -3.42 -3.47
C PHE A 262 7.75 -3.53 -4.98
N LEU A 263 8.12 -2.42 -5.59
CA LEU A 263 8.65 -2.40 -6.94
C LEU A 263 10.08 -1.88 -6.91
N PHE A 264 10.93 -2.48 -7.72
CA PHE A 264 12.35 -2.17 -7.79
C PHE A 264 12.70 -1.63 -9.17
N LYS A 265 13.62 -0.67 -9.19
CA LYS A 265 14.22 -0.14 -10.40
C LYS A 265 15.68 -0.55 -10.45
N TYR A 266 16.09 -1.07 -11.60
CA TYR A 266 17.40 -1.64 -11.80
C TYR A 266 18.23 -0.71 -12.67
N ASP A 267 19.51 -0.56 -12.33
CA ASP A 267 20.46 0.17 -13.15
C ASP A 267 20.75 -0.67 -14.40
N VAL A 268 20.40 -0.15 -15.56
CA VAL A 268 20.57 -0.83 -16.85
C VAL A 268 22.05 -0.96 -17.21
N SER A 269 22.94 -0.20 -16.57
CA SER A 269 24.39 -0.21 -16.82
C SER A 269 25.17 -1.30 -16.06
N LYS A 270 24.51 -2.07 -15.19
CA LYS A 270 25.14 -3.10 -14.35
C LYS A 270 24.74 -4.54 -14.70
N TYR A 271 24.15 -4.73 -15.88
CA TYR A 271 23.84 -6.04 -16.47
C TYR A 271 24.51 -6.17 -17.83
#